data_AF-A0A5M7PP44-F1
#
_entry.id   AF-A0A5M7PP44-F1
#
_cell.length_a   1.000
_cell.length_b   1.000
_cell.length_c   1.000
_cell.angle_alpha   90.00
_cell.angle_beta   90.00
_cell.angle_gamma   90.00
#
_symmetry.space_group_name_H-M   'P 1'
#
loop_
_entity.id
_entity.type
_entity.pdbx_description
1 polymer ?
#
loop_
_entity_poly.entity_id
_entity_poly.type
_entity_poly.pdbx_seq_one_letter_code
_entity_poly.pdbx_strand_id
1 'polypeptide(L)' 'ICGKLQEGQGLITVTDVFSLEKEVTNLLQDDDYRRYYGRHAVDVLHQNQGALQRLLQLLEPHLPPRAH' A
#
# COMPACT_ATOMS: atom_id res chain seq x y z
N ILE A 1 -0.61 4.98 3.61
CA ILE A 1 -0.30 3.76 2.84
C ILE A 1 -1.24 2.61 3.20
N CYS A 2 -1.47 2.32 4.49
CA CYS A 2 -2.35 1.22 4.93
C CYS A 2 -3.78 1.31 4.38
N GLY A 3 -4.40 2.51 4.37
CA GLY A 3 -5.72 2.68 3.74
C GLY A 3 -5.73 2.33 2.25
N LYS A 4 -4.67 2.68 1.51
CA LYS A 4 -4.53 2.31 0.09
C LYS A 4 -4.26 0.83 -0.12
N LEU A 5 -3.57 0.17 0.81
CA LEU A 5 -3.40 -1.28 0.79
C LEU A 5 -4.73 -1.99 1.05
N GLN A 6 -5.58 -1.45 1.94
CA GLN A 6 -6.93 -1.96 2.19
C GLN A 6 -7.82 -1.80 0.95
N GLU A 7 -7.87 -0.61 0.35
CA GLU A 7 -8.61 -0.34 -0.89
C GLU A 7 -8.12 -1.22 -2.05
N GLY A 8 -6.81 -1.38 -2.17
CA GLY A 8 -6.16 -2.19 -3.19
C GLY A 8 -6.15 -3.69 -2.91
N GLN A 9 -6.81 -4.16 -1.85
CA GLN A 9 -6.88 -5.58 -1.46
C GLN A 9 -5.50 -6.23 -1.22
N GLY A 10 -4.48 -5.43 -0.92
CA GLY A 10 -3.11 -5.87 -0.62
C GLY A 10 -2.79 -5.91 0.87
N LEU A 11 -3.76 -5.63 1.75
CA LEU A 11 -3.59 -5.61 3.20
C LEU A 11 -4.06 -6.92 3.84
N ILE A 12 -3.16 -7.60 4.55
CA ILE A 12 -3.51 -8.66 5.51
C ILE A 12 -3.63 -8.01 6.88
N THR A 13 -4.77 -8.20 7.54
CA THR A 13 -5.03 -7.68 8.89
C THR A 13 -5.06 -8.83 9.89
N VAL A 14 -4.27 -8.72 10.96
CA VAL A 14 -4.19 -9.68 12.05
C VAL A 14 -4.47 -8.95 13.36
N THR A 15 -5.28 -9.53 14.24
CA THR A 15 -5.73 -8.90 15.49
C THR A 15 -5.26 -9.62 16.75
N ASP A 16 -4.79 -10.86 16.58
CA ASP A 16 -4.39 -11.76 17.66
C ASP A 16 -3.43 -12.84 17.12
N VAL A 17 -2.94 -13.68 18.02
CA VAL A 17 -1.95 -14.71 17.70
C VAL A 17 -2.54 -15.79 16.77
N PHE A 18 -3.82 -16.14 16.92
CA PHE A 18 -4.46 -17.17 16.11
C PHE A 18 -4.67 -16.71 14.66
N SER A 19 -5.11 -15.47 14.46
CA SER A 19 -5.21 -14.85 13.14
C SER A 19 -3.83 -14.69 12.50
N LEU A 20 -2.79 -14.36 13.27
CA LEU A 20 -1.42 -14.32 12.76
C LEU A 20 -0.95 -15.70 12.27
N GLU A 21 -1.09 -16.75 13.08
CA GLU A 21 -0.69 -18.11 12.72
C GLU A 21 -1.41 -18.58 11.45
N LYS A 22 -2.72 -18.34 11.36
CA LYS A 22 -3.54 -18.69 10.21
C LYS A 22 -3.03 -18.00 8.93
N GLU A 23 -2.85 -16.67 8.96
CA GLU A 23 -2.46 -15.92 7.78
C GLU A 23 -1.04 -16.27 7.30
N VAL A 24 -0.11 -16.51 8.24
CA VAL A 24 1.24 -16.99 7.91
C VAL A 24 1.18 -18.39 7.30
N THR A 25 0.37 -19.29 7.86
CA THR A 25 0.19 -20.65 7.31
C THR A 25 -0.36 -20.60 5.89
N ASN A 26 -1.39 -19.78 5.63
CA ASN A 26 -1.94 -19.56 4.29
C ASN A 26 -0.88 -19.05 3.32
N LEU A 27 -0.08 -18.04 3.70
CA LEU A 27 0.99 -17.51 2.85
C LEU A 27 2.04 -18.56 2.46
N LEU A 28 2.34 -19.49 3.37
CA LEU A 28 3.33 -20.55 3.16
C LEU A 28 2.79 -21.71 2.33
N GLN A 29 1.52 -22.07 2.50
CA GLN A 29 0.93 -23.27 1.91
C GLN A 29 0.13 -23.01 0.63
N ASP A 30 -0.37 -21.79 0.45
CA ASP A 30 -1.20 -21.41 -0.70
C ASP A 30 -0.44 -20.40 -1.60
N ASP A 31 -0.02 -20.90 -2.75
CA ASP A 31 0.70 -20.13 -3.76
C ASP A 31 -0.13 -19.01 -4.37
N ASP A 32 -1.43 -19.24 -4.57
CA ASP A 32 -2.32 -18.25 -5.17
C ASP A 32 -2.64 -17.16 -4.16
N TYR A 33 -2.82 -17.51 -2.89
CA TYR A 33 -2.97 -16.55 -1.78
C TYR A 33 -1.76 -15.62 -1.68
N ARG A 34 -0.55 -16.19 -1.68
CA ARG A 34 0.70 -15.43 -1.62
C ARG A 34 0.88 -14.52 -2.84
N ARG A 35 0.59 -15.02 -4.05
CA ARG A 35 0.67 -14.22 -5.29
C ARG A 35 -0.36 -13.09 -5.32
N TYR A 36 -1.58 -13.37 -4.87
CA TYR A 36 -2.66 -12.38 -4.82
C TYR A 36 -2.24 -11.17 -3.97
N TYR A 37 -1.96 -11.38 -2.68
CA TYR A 37 -1.59 -10.29 -1.78
C TYR A 37 -0.28 -9.61 -2.20
N GLY A 38 0.71 -10.39 -2.64
CA GLY A 38 1.99 -9.84 -3.13
C GLY A 38 1.80 -8.90 -4.32
N ARG A 39 1.00 -9.31 -5.33
CA ARG A 39 0.74 -8.49 -6.51
C ARG A 39 -0.05 -7.23 -6.16
N HIS A 40 -1.12 -7.36 -5.38
CA HIS A 40 -1.94 -6.23 -4.96
C HIS A 40 -1.13 -5.21 -4.13
N ALA A 41 -0.26 -5.68 -3.22
CA ALA A 41 0.63 -4.79 -2.46
C ALA A 41 1.62 -4.05 -3.38
N VAL A 42 2.21 -4.74 -4.35
CA VAL A 42 3.12 -4.16 -5.33
C VAL A 42 2.40 -3.15 -6.23
N ASP A 43 1.17 -3.42 -6.66
CA ASP A 43 0.37 -2.50 -7.46
C ASP A 43 0.08 -1.21 -6.69
N VAL A 44 -0.28 -1.32 -5.40
CA VAL A 44 -0.45 -0.16 -4.51
C VAL A 44 0.85 0.63 -4.40
N LEU A 45 2.01 -0.03 -4.22
CA LEU A 45 3.28 0.67 -4.18
C LEU A 45 3.55 1.45 -5.47
N HIS A 46 3.38 0.82 -6.64
CA HIS A 46 3.58 1.46 -7.94
C HIS A 46 2.65 2.66 -8.15
N GLN A 47 1.37 2.53 -7.83
CA GLN A 47 0.40 3.63 -7.96
C GLN A 47 0.72 4.82 -7.06
N ASN A 48 1.42 4.57 -5.94
CA ASN A 48 1.85 5.60 -5.01
C ASN A 48 3.24 6.19 -5.33
N GLN A 49 3.96 5.64 -6.31
CA GLN A 49 5.24 6.22 -6.73
C GLN A 49 5.03 7.64 -7.27
N GLY A 50 5.93 8.54 -6.89
CA GLY A 50 5.84 9.95 -7.26
C GLY A 50 4.70 10.72 -6.60
N ALA A 51 4.00 10.16 -5.59
CA ALA A 51 2.90 10.85 -4.91
C ALA A 51 3.33 12.20 -4.30
N LEU A 52 4.54 12.28 -3.73
CA LEU A 52 5.10 13.54 -3.23
C LEU A 52 5.28 14.56 -4.36
N GLN A 53 5.86 14.16 -5.48
CA GLN A 53 6.11 15.07 -6.60
C GLN A 53 4.80 15.55 -7.23
N ARG A 54 3.82 14.65 -7.37
CA ARG A 54 2.47 15.01 -7.81
C ARG A 54 1.78 15.96 -6.83
N LEU A 55 1.93 15.74 -5.53
CA LEU A 55 1.43 16.65 -4.50
C LEU A 55 2.08 18.03 -4.62
N LEU A 56 3.39 18.11 -4.79
CA LEU A 56 4.11 19.38 -4.97
C LEU A 56 3.62 20.12 -6.22
N GLN A 57 3.45 19.43 -7.34
CA GLN A 57 2.90 20.02 -8.59
C GLN A 57 1.49 20.58 -8.38
N LEU A 58 0.63 19.88 -7.63
CA LEU A 58 -0.73 20.34 -7.33
C LEU A 58 -0.72 21.54 -6.38
N LEU A 59 0.25 21.62 -5.47
CA LEU A 59 0.36 22.73 -4.52
C LEU A 59 1.03 23.96 -5.13
N GLU A 60 1.91 23.79 -6.12
CA GLU A 60 2.71 24.87 -6.72
C GLU A 60 1.92 26.14 -7.10
N PRO A 61 0.71 26.06 -7.71
CA PRO A 61 -0.10 27.24 -8.02
C PRO A 61 -0.65 27.98 -6.79
N HIS A 62 -0.67 27.32 -5.64
CA HIS A 62 -1.22 27.83 -4.38
C HIS A 62 -0.15 28.26 -3.38
N LEU A 63 1.13 28.04 -3.70
CA LEU A 63 2.24 28.46 -2.84
C LEU A 63 2.58 29.93 -3.09
N PRO A 64 2.95 30.69 -2.05
CA PRO A 64 3.45 32.05 -2.23
C PRO A 64 4.71 32.05 -3.12
N PRO A 65 4.96 33.11 -3.90
CA PRO A 65 6.16 33.21 -4.71
C PRO A 65 7.39 33.02 -3.82
N ARG A 66 8.31 32.16 -4.27
CA ARG A 66 9.55 31.89 -3.56
C ARG A 66 10.29 33.22 -3.35
N ALA A 67 10.56 33.58 -2.11
CA ALA A 67 11.43 34.72 -1.81
C ALA A 67 12.82 34.43 -2.39
N HIS A 68 13.27 35.29 -3.30
CA HIS A 68 14.59 35.25 -3.93
C HIS A 68 15.68 35.76 -3.00
#